data_AF-A0AAU0NUP3-F1
#
_entry.id   AF-A0AAU0NUP3-F1
#
_cell.length_a   1.000
_cell.length_b   1.000
_cell.length_c   1.000
_cell.angle_alpha   90.00
_cell.angle_beta   90.00
_cell.angle_gamma   90.00
#
_symmetry.space_group_name_H-M   'P 1'
#
loop_
_entity.id
_entity.type
_entity.pdbx_description
1 polymer ?
#
loop_
_entity_poly.entity_id
_entity_poly.type
_entity_poly.pdbx_seq_one_letter_code
_entity_poly.pdbx_strand_id
1 'polypeptide(L)'
;MDDILKIIKDKKLTYQQRLIALAGGAESSLNVLNISDDVQKLREEGVICDLNEGNAPYRPRYVLPDYEKFMEQGSEFLGLKPPKDIWEAVNNLLILYKHVPSVTTMPVYVGNVDTLLEPFIEDEEESYKAIKLFFIHIDRTVTDSFCHGNIGPKDTKAGRIILKVQREIQTAIPNISLKYSKEETCDDFAVDAVSTALVTAKPSFANHEMFLEEFKPNRYAIASCYNGLCIGGGSYTLVRLNLKALAEKASSEEEFINDLLPATMEKMASYMDERIRFLVEESGFFDSNFLVKEGLISRNKFTAMFGMFGLAECVNTLLGAEDLGKRFGHNKKADELGLRIIQKMYEVVNKRTNPYCEAAEGHFLLHAQVGIETDKGTSPGCRIPIGEEPELHEHLIQSAEFHKYFPSGIGDIFPFQITAKKNPEAILDIIKGAFNQGMRYFSLYASDSDVIRITGYLVKKSDLEKLDRGEAVLQDTVALGLGAVKNSRVLERKVRKC
;
A
#
# COMPACT_ATOMS: atom_id res chain seq x y z
N MET A 1 -12.71 -29.06 3.58
CA MET A 1 -13.20 -29.25 4.98
C MET A 1 -12.05 -29.32 5.98
N ASP A 2 -10.93 -30.00 5.67
CA ASP A 2 -9.77 -30.07 6.57
C ASP A 2 -9.16 -28.71 6.93
N ASP A 3 -9.13 -27.75 5.99
CA ASP A 3 -8.58 -26.42 6.27
C ASP A 3 -9.48 -25.55 7.16
N ILE A 4 -10.81 -25.72 7.06
CA ILE A 4 -11.76 -25.04 7.95
C ILE A 4 -11.59 -25.52 9.39
N LEU A 5 -11.42 -26.83 9.59
CA LEU A 5 -11.21 -27.39 10.92
C LEU A 5 -9.87 -26.94 11.52
N LYS A 6 -8.83 -26.74 10.70
CA LYS A 6 -7.56 -26.14 11.14
C LYS A 6 -7.76 -24.73 11.68
N ILE A 7 -8.50 -23.87 10.96
CA ILE A 7 -8.81 -22.50 11.40
C ILE A 7 -9.56 -22.51 12.75
N ILE A 8 -10.55 -23.39 12.90
CA ILE A 8 -11.33 -23.51 14.15
C ILE A 8 -10.44 -23.93 15.33
N LYS A 9 -9.53 -24.87 15.10
CA LYS A 9 -8.63 -25.42 16.13
C LYS A 9 -7.41 -24.54 16.41
N ASP A 10 -7.17 -23.50 15.62
CA ASP A 10 -6.02 -22.63 15.80
C ASP A 10 -6.18 -21.77 17.07
N LYS A 11 -5.28 -22.02 18.04
CA LYS A 11 -5.23 -21.34 19.33
C LYS A 11 -4.50 -19.98 19.26
N LYS A 12 -3.83 -19.68 18.14
CA LYS A 12 -3.12 -18.42 17.92
C LYS A 12 -4.04 -17.31 17.42
N LEU A 13 -5.20 -17.66 16.85
CA LEU A 13 -6.16 -16.69 16.34
C LEU A 13 -7.08 -16.16 17.44
N THR A 14 -7.27 -14.84 17.46
CA THR A 14 -8.36 -14.20 18.19
C THR A 14 -9.72 -14.58 17.58
N TYR A 15 -10.81 -14.28 18.29
CA TYR A 15 -12.16 -14.52 17.78
C TYR A 15 -12.40 -13.85 16.41
N GLN A 16 -12.02 -12.57 16.27
CA GLN A 16 -12.22 -11.80 15.04
C GLN A 16 -11.37 -12.34 13.89
N GLN A 17 -10.09 -12.65 14.14
CA GLN A 17 -9.21 -13.23 13.13
C GLN A 17 -9.72 -14.59 12.64
N ARG A 18 -10.24 -15.42 13.56
CA ARG A 18 -10.86 -16.71 13.21
C ARG A 18 -12.09 -16.50 12.32
N LEU A 19 -12.96 -15.55 12.65
CA LEU A 19 -14.15 -15.25 11.85
C LEU A 19 -13.79 -14.83 10.42
N ILE A 20 -12.81 -13.94 10.27
CA ILE A 20 -12.32 -13.47 8.97
C ILE A 20 -11.69 -14.64 8.19
N ALA A 21 -10.85 -15.45 8.82
CA ALA A 21 -10.22 -16.60 8.19
C ALA A 21 -11.25 -17.64 7.72
N LEU A 22 -12.31 -17.87 8.49
CA LEU A 22 -13.42 -18.75 8.08
C LEU A 22 -14.15 -18.22 6.85
N ALA A 23 -14.43 -16.91 6.80
CA ALA A 23 -15.03 -16.28 5.62
C ALA A 23 -14.14 -16.41 4.39
N GLY A 24 -12.83 -16.16 4.52
CA GLY A 24 -11.85 -16.34 3.45
C GLY A 24 -11.72 -17.80 2.99
N GLY A 25 -11.79 -18.76 3.91
CA GLY A 25 -11.81 -20.18 3.60
C GLY A 25 -13.06 -20.61 2.83
N ALA A 26 -14.22 -20.03 3.14
CA ALA A 26 -15.47 -20.25 2.40
C ALA A 26 -15.39 -19.63 0.99
N GLU A 27 -14.98 -18.37 0.87
CA GLU A 27 -14.77 -17.67 -0.40
C GLU A 27 -13.80 -18.44 -1.31
N SER A 28 -12.70 -18.93 -0.76
CA SER A 28 -11.67 -19.67 -1.51
C SER A 28 -12.11 -21.08 -1.94
N SER A 29 -13.15 -21.64 -1.32
CA SER A 29 -13.67 -22.98 -1.65
C SER A 29 -14.54 -23.01 -2.91
N LEU A 30 -14.97 -21.83 -3.39
CA LEU A 30 -15.76 -21.68 -4.59
C LEU A 30 -14.88 -21.65 -5.83
N ASN A 31 -15.44 -22.08 -6.96
CA ASN A 31 -14.80 -22.02 -8.27
C ASN A 31 -15.76 -21.39 -9.28
N VAL A 32 -15.80 -20.05 -9.29
CA VAL A 32 -16.78 -19.26 -10.08
C VAL A 32 -16.13 -18.42 -11.19
N LEU A 33 -14.79 -18.34 -11.20
CA LEU A 33 -14.04 -17.60 -12.21
C LEU A 33 -13.69 -18.52 -13.37
N ASN A 34 -13.83 -18.04 -14.61
CA ASN A 34 -13.48 -18.81 -15.80
C ASN A 34 -11.98 -18.73 -16.08
N ILE A 35 -11.18 -19.48 -15.31
CA ILE A 35 -9.73 -19.48 -15.42
C ILE A 35 -9.29 -20.56 -16.41
N SER A 36 -8.44 -20.22 -17.39
CA SER A 36 -7.87 -21.21 -18.30
C SER A 36 -6.80 -22.08 -17.62
N ASP A 37 -6.63 -23.32 -18.09
CA ASP A 37 -5.62 -24.26 -17.55
C ASP A 37 -4.21 -23.66 -17.53
N ASP A 38 -3.86 -22.90 -18.57
CA ASP A 38 -2.59 -22.20 -18.69
C ASP A 38 -2.36 -21.15 -17.60
N VAL A 39 -3.41 -20.38 -17.27
CA VAL A 39 -3.36 -19.38 -16.19
C VAL A 39 -3.28 -20.09 -14.85
N GLN A 40 -4.08 -21.14 -14.66
CA GLN A 40 -4.11 -21.91 -13.43
C GLN A 40 -2.75 -22.55 -13.15
N LYS A 41 -2.08 -23.11 -14.17
CA LYS A 41 -0.71 -23.62 -14.07
C LYS A 41 0.28 -22.54 -13.62
N LEU A 42 0.21 -21.33 -14.19
CA LEU A 42 1.08 -20.23 -13.76
C LEU A 42 0.83 -19.78 -12.31
N ARG A 43 -0.41 -19.89 -11.82
CA ARG A 43 -0.74 -19.65 -10.40
C ARG A 43 -0.15 -20.73 -9.50
N GLU A 44 -0.30 -21.99 -9.87
CA GLU A 44 0.24 -23.15 -9.13
C GLU A 44 1.78 -23.12 -9.08
N GLU A 45 2.43 -22.67 -10.14
CA GLU A 45 3.88 -22.46 -10.21
C GLU A 45 4.36 -21.20 -9.46
N GLY A 46 3.44 -20.38 -8.92
CA GLY A 46 3.76 -19.16 -8.18
C GLY A 46 4.26 -17.99 -9.05
N VAL A 47 4.05 -18.07 -10.37
CA VAL A 47 4.37 -16.99 -11.32
C VAL A 47 3.33 -15.87 -11.21
N ILE A 48 2.04 -16.24 -11.15
CA ILE A 48 0.92 -15.31 -10.95
C ILE A 48 0.37 -15.49 -9.53
N CYS A 49 0.26 -14.39 -8.78
CA CYS A 49 -0.22 -14.40 -7.41
C CYS A 49 -1.32 -13.36 -7.22
N ASP A 50 -2.47 -13.78 -6.70
CA ASP A 50 -3.64 -12.94 -6.42
C ASP A 50 -3.67 -12.41 -4.98
N LEU A 51 -2.56 -12.57 -4.23
CA LEU A 51 -2.43 -12.10 -2.86
C LEU A 51 -3.51 -12.66 -1.91
N ASN A 52 -3.99 -13.88 -2.15
CA ASN A 52 -5.04 -14.53 -1.37
C ASN A 52 -6.35 -13.72 -1.33
N GLU A 53 -6.69 -13.01 -2.41
CA GLU A 53 -7.97 -12.29 -2.52
C GLU A 53 -9.20 -13.20 -2.66
N GLY A 54 -9.03 -14.52 -2.68
CA GLY A 54 -10.11 -15.49 -2.81
C GLY A 54 -10.55 -15.74 -4.26
N ASN A 55 -11.34 -16.80 -4.45
CA ASN A 55 -11.76 -17.29 -5.76
C ASN A 55 -13.18 -16.84 -6.17
N ALA A 56 -13.86 -16.05 -5.34
CA ALA A 56 -15.22 -15.55 -5.59
C ALA A 56 -15.38 -14.11 -5.05
N PRO A 57 -14.79 -13.10 -5.73
CA PRO A 57 -14.69 -11.75 -5.21
C PRO A 57 -16.08 -11.13 -5.00
N TYR A 58 -16.46 -10.93 -3.73
CA TYR A 58 -17.73 -10.31 -3.33
C TYR A 58 -17.57 -8.84 -2.90
N ARG A 59 -16.34 -8.32 -2.96
CA ARG A 59 -15.96 -6.96 -2.60
C ARG A 59 -14.74 -6.55 -3.43
N PRO A 60 -14.58 -5.25 -3.76
CA PRO A 60 -13.33 -4.74 -4.30
C PRO A 60 -12.19 -4.97 -3.31
N ARG A 61 -10.97 -5.16 -3.84
CA ARG A 61 -9.77 -5.24 -3.01
C ARG A 61 -9.66 -4.04 -2.07
N TYR A 62 -9.76 -2.84 -2.65
CA TYR A 62 -9.65 -1.57 -1.92
C TYR A 62 -10.82 -0.65 -2.26
N VAL A 63 -11.41 -0.06 -1.21
CA VAL A 63 -12.49 0.92 -1.31
C VAL A 63 -12.03 2.19 -0.61
N LEU A 64 -12.17 3.32 -1.30
CA LEU A 64 -11.79 4.65 -0.82
C LEU A 64 -13.04 5.53 -0.82
N PRO A 65 -13.89 5.50 0.22
CA PRO A 65 -15.07 6.36 0.28
C PRO A 65 -14.73 7.84 0.19
N ASP A 66 -15.64 8.60 -0.39
CA ASP A 66 -15.63 10.06 -0.36
C ASP A 66 -16.06 10.54 1.04
N TYR A 67 -15.09 10.58 1.95
CA TYR A 67 -15.35 10.99 3.34
C TYR A 67 -15.71 12.46 3.45
N GLU A 68 -15.22 13.33 2.56
CA GLU A 68 -15.62 14.73 2.55
C GLU A 68 -17.12 14.87 2.26
N LYS A 69 -17.62 14.16 1.24
CA LYS A 69 -19.05 14.10 0.94
C LYS A 69 -19.86 13.52 2.11
N PHE A 70 -19.35 12.47 2.77
CA PHE A 70 -20.00 11.92 3.96
C PHE A 70 -20.12 12.94 5.09
N MET A 71 -19.07 13.72 5.36
CA MET A 71 -19.10 14.75 6.40
C MET A 71 -20.10 15.86 6.07
N GLU A 72 -20.28 16.20 4.79
CA GLU A 72 -21.25 17.20 4.35
C GLU A 72 -22.70 16.72 4.44
N GLN A 73 -22.98 15.46 4.07
CA GLN A 73 -24.36 14.96 3.92
C GLN A 73 -24.84 14.06 5.07
N GLY A 74 -23.93 13.51 5.88
CA GLY A 74 -24.24 12.43 6.83
C GLY A 74 -24.49 11.09 6.14
N SER A 75 -25.29 10.23 6.76
CA SER A 75 -25.74 8.94 6.19
C SER A 75 -27.14 8.61 6.67
N GLU A 76 -28.08 8.48 5.73
CA GLU A 76 -29.46 8.09 6.04
C GLU A 76 -29.51 6.63 6.49
N PHE A 77 -28.76 5.76 5.81
CA PHE A 77 -28.68 4.33 6.13
C PHE A 77 -28.18 4.08 7.56
N LEU A 78 -27.20 4.87 8.01
CA LEU A 78 -26.64 4.78 9.36
C LEU A 78 -27.37 5.67 10.38
N GLY A 79 -28.33 6.49 9.96
CA GLY A 79 -29.05 7.43 10.83
C GLY A 79 -28.16 8.56 11.37
N LEU A 80 -27.11 8.94 10.63
CA LEU A 80 -26.13 9.96 11.03
C LEU A 80 -26.41 11.29 10.33
N LYS A 81 -26.43 12.38 11.10
CA LYS A 81 -26.48 13.74 10.58
C LYS A 81 -25.06 14.26 10.32
N PRO A 82 -24.89 15.27 9.44
CA PRO A 82 -23.63 16.01 9.33
C PRO A 82 -23.15 16.46 10.72
N PRO A 83 -21.87 16.22 11.07
CA PRO A 83 -21.34 16.58 12.37
C PRO A 83 -21.23 18.10 12.52
N LYS A 84 -21.36 18.57 13.74
CA LYS A 84 -21.30 20.01 14.08
C LYS A 84 -20.10 20.40 14.93
N ASP A 85 -19.47 19.42 15.56
CA ASP A 85 -18.31 19.60 16.41
C ASP A 85 -17.32 18.44 16.24
N ILE A 86 -16.16 18.55 16.89
CA ILE A 86 -15.09 17.57 16.77
C ILE A 86 -15.49 16.19 17.29
N TRP A 87 -16.36 16.11 18.30
CA TRP A 87 -16.80 14.84 18.88
C TRP A 87 -17.75 14.11 17.95
N GLU A 88 -18.72 14.81 17.38
CA GLU A 88 -19.61 14.28 16.34
C GLU A 88 -18.80 13.86 15.11
N ALA A 89 -17.81 14.67 14.70
CA ALA A 89 -16.96 14.38 13.55
C ALA A 89 -16.17 13.07 13.71
N VAL A 90 -15.40 12.93 14.79
CA VAL A 90 -14.62 11.71 15.03
C VAL A 90 -15.53 10.49 15.25
N ASN A 91 -16.68 10.66 15.93
CA ASN A 91 -17.62 9.58 16.14
C ASN A 91 -18.25 9.09 14.83
N ASN A 92 -18.72 10.01 13.98
CA ASN A 92 -19.32 9.67 12.69
C ASN A 92 -18.33 8.95 11.77
N LEU A 93 -17.08 9.41 11.72
CA LEU A 93 -16.01 8.76 10.95
C LEU A 93 -15.74 7.33 11.45
N LEU A 94 -15.62 7.14 12.77
CA LEU A 94 -15.41 5.80 13.36
C LEU A 94 -16.56 4.84 13.05
N ILE A 95 -17.81 5.33 13.09
CA ILE A 95 -18.98 4.52 12.71
C ILE A 95 -18.88 4.14 11.24
N LEU A 96 -18.62 5.08 10.33
CA LEU A 96 -18.52 4.77 8.90
C LEU A 96 -17.39 3.78 8.61
N TYR A 97 -16.21 3.95 9.20
CA TYR A 97 -15.06 3.05 9.02
C TYR A 97 -15.38 1.59 9.32
N LYS A 98 -16.27 1.32 10.28
CA LYS A 98 -16.72 -0.05 10.59
C LYS A 98 -17.43 -0.74 9.42
N HIS A 99 -18.02 0.04 8.51
CA HIS A 99 -18.81 -0.43 7.41
C HIS A 99 -18.09 -0.40 6.05
N VAL A 100 -16.85 0.07 6.00
CA VAL A 100 -16.07 0.14 4.76
C VAL A 100 -15.38 -1.19 4.49
N PRO A 101 -15.75 -1.91 3.42
CA PRO A 101 -15.17 -3.21 3.12
C PRO A 101 -13.83 -3.07 2.39
N SER A 102 -13.03 -4.12 2.48
CA SER A 102 -11.83 -4.33 1.68
C SER A 102 -11.50 -5.83 1.65
N VAL A 103 -10.44 -6.23 0.96
CA VAL A 103 -9.90 -7.60 1.02
C VAL A 103 -9.69 -8.10 2.45
N THR A 104 -9.33 -7.22 3.41
CA THR A 104 -9.11 -7.58 4.82
C THR A 104 -10.35 -7.44 5.69
N THR A 105 -11.49 -7.06 5.12
CA THR A 105 -12.75 -6.72 5.81
C THR A 105 -12.69 -5.46 6.67
N MET A 106 -11.59 -4.72 6.59
CA MET A 106 -11.31 -3.49 7.35
C MET A 106 -11.01 -2.32 6.42
N PRO A 107 -11.24 -1.06 6.83
CA PRO A 107 -10.96 0.11 5.99
C PRO A 107 -9.46 0.22 5.70
N VAL A 108 -9.12 0.31 4.41
CA VAL A 108 -7.74 0.53 3.95
C VAL A 108 -7.40 2.00 3.71
N TYR A 109 -8.40 2.87 3.84
CA TYR A 109 -8.30 4.32 3.73
C TYR A 109 -9.26 4.97 4.71
N VAL A 110 -8.76 5.92 5.52
CA VAL A 110 -9.54 6.63 6.54
C VAL A 110 -9.70 8.13 6.25
N GLY A 111 -9.34 8.59 5.05
CA GLY A 111 -9.57 9.98 4.65
C GLY A 111 -8.33 10.87 4.67
N ASN A 112 -8.50 12.08 4.15
CA ASN A 112 -7.59 13.21 4.36
C ASN A 112 -7.89 13.80 5.74
N VAL A 113 -7.47 13.07 6.78
CA VAL A 113 -7.98 13.21 8.16
C VAL A 113 -7.82 14.63 8.70
N ASP A 114 -6.73 15.29 8.36
CA ASP A 114 -6.50 16.67 8.75
C ASP A 114 -7.57 17.60 8.17
N THR A 115 -7.82 17.55 6.86
CA THR A 115 -8.84 18.37 6.19
C THR A 115 -10.27 18.02 6.60
N LEU A 116 -10.54 16.75 6.94
CA LEU A 116 -11.85 16.32 7.44
C LEU A 116 -12.15 16.89 8.83
N LEU A 117 -11.12 17.06 9.67
CA LEU A 117 -11.27 17.51 11.06
C LEU A 117 -11.03 19.02 11.21
N GLU A 118 -10.29 19.65 10.30
CA GLU A 118 -9.96 21.09 10.34
C GLU A 118 -11.17 22.02 10.57
N PRO A 119 -12.34 21.80 9.93
CA PRO A 119 -13.50 22.67 10.15
C PRO A 119 -14.06 22.66 11.57
N PHE A 120 -13.72 21.64 12.36
CA PHE A 120 -14.23 21.42 13.72
C PHE A 120 -13.22 21.78 14.81
N ILE A 121 -12.08 22.38 14.43
CA ILE A 121 -11.06 22.83 15.39
C ILE A 121 -11.43 24.21 15.93
N GLU A 122 -12.15 24.24 17.05
CA GLU A 122 -12.46 25.47 17.80
C GLU A 122 -11.49 25.67 18.98
N ASP A 123 -11.46 24.71 19.90
CA ASP A 123 -10.52 24.66 21.03
C ASP A 123 -9.41 23.63 20.77
N GLU A 124 -8.16 24.06 20.91
CA GLU A 124 -7.00 23.21 20.58
C GLU A 124 -6.82 22.05 21.58
N GLU A 125 -7.10 22.27 22.87
CA GLU A 125 -6.92 21.23 23.90
C GLU A 125 -7.98 20.13 23.76
N GLU A 126 -9.23 20.53 23.55
CA GLU A 126 -10.35 19.64 23.27
C GLU A 126 -10.12 18.86 21.97
N SER A 127 -9.74 19.54 20.90
CA SER A 127 -9.46 18.92 19.61
C SER A 127 -8.31 17.93 19.71
N TYR A 128 -7.24 18.28 20.42
CA TYR A 128 -6.12 17.39 20.70
C TYR A 128 -6.58 16.13 21.43
N LYS A 129 -7.44 16.25 22.45
CA LYS A 129 -7.98 15.10 23.19
C LYS A 129 -8.86 14.21 22.29
N ALA A 130 -9.75 14.81 21.50
CA ALA A 130 -10.64 14.08 20.59
C ALA A 130 -9.83 13.31 19.53
N ILE A 131 -8.88 13.99 18.87
CA ILE A 131 -7.99 13.39 17.86
C ILE A 131 -7.14 12.27 18.48
N LYS A 132 -6.60 12.46 19.68
CA LYS A 132 -5.84 11.41 20.38
C LYS A 132 -6.68 10.15 20.61
N LEU A 133 -7.90 10.30 21.13
CA LEU A 133 -8.81 9.17 21.36
C LEU A 133 -9.23 8.50 20.05
N PHE A 134 -9.45 9.29 19.00
CA PHE A 134 -9.78 8.80 17.66
C PHE A 134 -8.68 7.88 17.10
N PHE A 135 -7.41 8.30 17.14
CA PHE A 135 -6.30 7.47 16.65
C PHE A 135 -6.03 6.24 17.53
N ILE A 136 -6.19 6.35 18.85
CA ILE A 136 -6.14 5.18 19.74
C ILE A 136 -7.24 4.19 19.37
N HIS A 137 -8.46 4.67 19.11
CA HIS A 137 -9.57 3.82 18.71
C HIS A 137 -9.25 3.09 17.40
N ILE A 138 -8.81 3.80 16.36
CA ILE A 138 -8.43 3.19 15.07
C ILE A 138 -7.39 2.08 15.29
N ASP A 139 -6.31 2.34 16.03
CA ASP A 139 -5.27 1.33 16.27
C ASP A 139 -5.76 0.11 17.06
N ARG A 140 -6.79 0.27 17.90
CA ARG A 140 -7.36 -0.82 18.70
C ARG A 140 -8.46 -1.61 18.01
N THR A 141 -9.14 -1.03 17.02
CA THR A 141 -10.32 -1.66 16.39
C THR A 141 -10.11 -2.02 14.92
N VAL A 142 -9.26 -1.29 14.22
CA VAL A 142 -8.81 -1.60 12.86
C VAL A 142 -7.46 -2.30 12.97
N THR A 143 -7.47 -3.57 13.37
CA THR A 143 -6.25 -4.32 13.74
C THR A 143 -5.37 -4.74 12.55
N ASP A 144 -5.55 -4.09 11.40
CA ASP A 144 -4.87 -4.34 10.14
C ASP A 144 -3.99 -3.14 9.75
N SER A 145 -2.68 -3.36 9.61
CA SER A 145 -1.71 -2.33 9.24
C SER A 145 -1.84 -1.82 7.80
N PHE A 146 -2.79 -2.34 7.02
CA PHE A 146 -3.22 -1.75 5.75
C PHE A 146 -4.26 -0.63 5.92
N CYS A 147 -4.60 -0.22 7.14
CA CYS A 147 -5.36 1.01 7.36
C CYS A 147 -4.48 2.25 7.16
N HIS A 148 -4.93 3.22 6.36
CA HIS A 148 -4.09 4.35 5.91
C HIS A 148 -4.82 5.69 5.96
N GLY A 149 -4.25 6.69 6.64
CA GLY A 149 -4.72 8.08 6.65
C GLY A 149 -3.85 8.99 5.79
N ASN A 150 -4.43 10.05 5.24
CA ASN A 150 -3.67 11.08 4.54
C ASN A 150 -3.72 12.40 5.33
N ILE A 151 -2.66 13.19 5.21
CA ILE A 151 -2.58 14.59 5.65
C ILE A 151 -1.93 15.44 4.56
N GLY A 152 -2.10 16.76 4.63
CA GLY A 152 -1.60 17.72 3.65
C GLY A 152 -2.41 17.76 2.35
N PRO A 153 -1.96 18.54 1.35
CA PRO A 153 -0.66 19.20 1.27
C PRO A 153 -0.52 20.48 2.09
N LYS A 154 -1.63 21.08 2.51
CA LYS A 154 -1.65 22.32 3.28
C LYS A 154 -1.29 22.08 4.74
N ASP A 155 -0.66 23.08 5.34
CA ASP A 155 -0.43 23.16 6.78
C ASP A 155 -1.74 23.53 7.50
N THR A 156 -2.35 22.55 8.15
CA THR A 156 -3.63 22.67 8.88
C THR A 156 -3.39 22.53 10.39
N LYS A 157 -4.25 23.13 11.21
CA LYS A 157 -4.17 22.98 12.67
C LYS A 157 -4.36 21.52 13.07
N ALA A 158 -5.36 20.85 12.46
CA ALA A 158 -5.60 19.42 12.64
C ALA A 158 -4.36 18.60 12.24
N GLY A 159 -3.70 18.90 11.12
CA GLY A 159 -2.47 18.23 10.69
C GLY A 159 -1.36 18.30 11.74
N ARG A 160 -1.11 19.48 12.32
CA ARG A 160 -0.13 19.65 13.41
C ARG A 160 -0.51 18.90 14.69
N ILE A 161 -1.79 18.93 15.08
CA ILE A 161 -2.29 18.15 16.21
C ILE A 161 -2.09 16.64 15.96
N ILE A 162 -2.39 16.17 14.76
CA ILE A 162 -2.20 14.76 14.37
C ILE A 162 -0.72 14.36 14.52
N LEU A 163 0.22 15.13 13.98
CA LEU A 163 1.65 14.84 14.11
C LEU A 163 2.09 14.78 15.57
N LYS A 164 1.65 15.73 16.40
CA LYS A 164 1.90 15.73 17.86
C LYS A 164 1.34 14.48 18.54
N VAL A 165 0.08 14.12 18.25
CA VAL A 165 -0.57 12.91 18.78
C VAL A 165 0.19 11.66 18.39
N GLN A 166 0.60 11.53 17.12
CA GLN A 166 1.31 10.33 16.65
C GLN A 166 2.63 10.13 17.39
N ARG A 167 3.43 11.19 17.59
CA ARG A 167 4.68 11.12 18.36
C ARG A 167 4.47 10.64 19.79
N GLU A 168 3.35 11.01 20.40
CA GLU A 168 3.04 10.64 21.78
C GLU A 168 2.56 9.20 21.90
N ILE A 169 1.60 8.76 21.07
CA ILE A 169 0.99 7.44 21.21
C ILE A 169 1.81 6.32 20.54
N GLN A 170 2.62 6.68 19.53
CA GLN A 170 3.49 5.78 18.76
C GLN A 170 2.81 4.47 18.36
N THR A 171 1.57 4.57 17.87
CA THR A 171 0.81 3.42 17.38
C THR A 171 1.27 3.04 15.98
N ALA A 172 1.17 1.77 15.60
CA ALA A 172 1.52 1.34 14.24
C ALA A 172 0.41 1.71 13.25
N ILE A 173 -0.85 1.75 13.70
CA ILE A 173 -2.03 1.96 12.88
C ILE A 173 -2.69 3.30 13.24
N PRO A 174 -3.28 4.02 12.27
CA PRO A 174 -3.12 3.80 10.83
C PRO A 174 -1.69 4.14 10.38
N ASN A 175 -1.30 3.61 9.22
CA ASN A 175 -0.21 4.24 8.46
C ASN A 175 -0.66 5.67 8.05
N ILE A 176 0.28 6.59 7.84
CA ILE A 176 -0.05 7.96 7.42
C ILE A 176 0.88 8.36 6.26
N SER A 177 0.33 9.04 5.27
CA SER A 177 1.09 9.77 4.26
C SER A 177 0.83 11.26 4.33
N LEU A 178 1.90 12.05 4.28
CA LEU A 178 1.85 13.45 3.93
C LEU A 178 1.84 13.55 2.40
N LYS A 179 0.78 14.11 1.83
CA LYS A 179 0.74 14.55 0.43
C LYS A 179 1.63 15.79 0.34
N TYR A 180 2.91 15.62 0.07
CA TYR A 180 3.87 16.72 0.06
C TYR A 180 3.80 17.46 -1.27
N SER A 181 3.54 18.77 -1.22
CA SER A 181 3.62 19.66 -2.38
C SER A 181 4.74 20.66 -2.18
N LYS A 182 5.52 20.89 -3.23
CA LYS A 182 6.56 21.94 -3.23
C LYS A 182 5.98 23.36 -3.15
N GLU A 183 4.70 23.52 -3.51
CA GLU A 183 4.02 24.82 -3.58
C GLU A 183 3.12 25.06 -2.36
N GLU A 184 2.45 24.02 -1.86
CA GLU A 184 1.46 24.16 -0.77
C GLU A 184 1.98 23.73 0.61
N THR A 185 2.96 22.84 0.69
CA THR A 185 3.48 22.36 1.98
C THR A 185 4.57 23.29 2.48
N CYS A 186 4.32 23.97 3.61
CA CYS A 186 5.35 24.81 4.22
C CYS A 186 6.47 23.96 4.84
N ASP A 187 7.70 24.48 4.82
CA ASP A 187 8.87 23.77 5.33
C ASP A 187 8.73 23.41 6.82
N ASP A 188 8.20 24.32 7.64
CA ASP A 188 8.01 24.06 9.07
C ASP A 188 7.08 22.86 9.34
N PHE A 189 6.03 22.69 8.53
CA PHE A 189 5.13 21.53 8.64
C PHE A 189 5.80 20.26 8.12
N ALA A 190 6.55 20.34 7.02
CA ALA A 190 7.29 19.21 6.47
C ALA A 190 8.41 18.74 7.43
N VAL A 191 9.11 19.66 8.10
CA VAL A 191 10.12 19.35 9.14
C VAL A 191 9.47 18.68 10.35
N ASP A 192 8.29 19.14 10.78
CA ASP A 192 7.53 18.50 11.87
C ASP A 192 7.08 17.08 11.47
N ALA A 193 6.69 16.88 10.20
CA ALA A 193 6.37 15.57 9.65
C ALA A 193 7.60 14.65 9.62
N VAL A 194 8.78 15.13 9.20
CA VAL A 194 10.04 14.37 9.24
C VAL A 194 10.37 13.97 10.68
N SER A 195 10.28 14.92 11.62
CA SER A 195 10.52 14.68 13.03
C SER A 195 9.59 13.61 13.61
N THR A 196 8.34 13.57 13.15
CA THR A 196 7.36 12.53 13.51
C THR A 196 7.71 11.17 12.92
N ALA A 197 8.13 11.14 11.65
CA ALA A 197 8.50 9.92 10.95
C ALA A 197 9.76 9.28 11.56
N LEU A 198 10.72 10.08 12.02
CA LEU A 198 11.88 9.58 12.75
C LEU A 198 11.51 8.88 14.08
N VAL A 199 10.36 9.19 14.67
CA VAL A 199 9.91 8.58 15.93
C VAL A 199 8.93 7.43 15.71
N THR A 200 8.10 7.49 14.66
CA THR A 200 6.94 6.61 14.49
C THR A 200 6.88 5.89 13.15
N ALA A 201 7.89 6.06 12.30
CA ALA A 201 7.94 5.58 10.92
C ALA A 201 6.81 6.08 10.00
N LYS A 202 6.04 7.09 10.44
CA LYS A 202 5.01 7.81 9.69
C LYS A 202 5.01 9.30 10.08
N PRO A 203 4.59 10.22 9.19
CA PRO A 203 4.10 9.96 7.85
C PRO A 203 5.21 9.51 6.87
N SER A 204 4.84 8.75 5.85
CA SER A 204 5.59 8.70 4.60
C SER A 204 5.27 9.95 3.77
N PHE A 205 6.10 10.26 2.78
CA PHE A 205 5.94 11.42 1.92
C PHE A 205 5.52 10.95 0.53
N ALA A 206 4.38 11.44 0.05
CA ALA A 206 3.87 11.19 -1.29
C ALA A 206 4.01 12.47 -2.13
N ASN A 207 4.63 12.37 -3.31
CA ASN A 207 4.82 13.48 -4.24
C ASN A 207 3.47 13.94 -4.78
N HIS A 208 2.93 15.03 -4.23
CA HIS A 208 1.54 15.43 -4.44
C HIS A 208 1.26 15.74 -5.92
N GLU A 209 2.17 16.45 -6.56
CA GLU A 209 2.04 16.89 -7.95
C GLU A 209 1.99 15.70 -8.92
N MET A 210 2.82 14.67 -8.72
CA MET A 210 2.80 13.48 -9.58
C MET A 210 1.45 12.74 -9.51
N PHE A 211 0.94 12.51 -8.31
CA PHE A 211 -0.36 11.84 -8.14
C PHE A 211 -1.52 12.72 -8.64
N LEU A 212 -1.46 14.04 -8.42
CA LEU A 212 -2.51 14.94 -8.90
C LEU A 212 -2.61 14.90 -10.43
N GLU A 213 -1.47 14.93 -11.13
CA GLU A 213 -1.42 14.93 -12.59
C GLU A 213 -1.95 13.64 -13.21
N GLU A 214 -1.68 12.49 -12.60
CA GLU A 214 -2.09 11.18 -13.14
C GLU A 214 -3.54 10.81 -12.85
N PHE A 215 -4.11 11.32 -11.76
CA PHE A 215 -5.47 10.99 -11.36
C PHE A 215 -6.48 12.07 -11.74
N LYS A 216 -6.05 13.23 -12.29
CA LYS A 216 -6.98 14.25 -12.78
C LYS A 216 -7.90 13.68 -13.88
N PRO A 217 -9.17 14.13 -13.95
CA PRO A 217 -9.79 15.17 -13.13
C PRO A 217 -10.29 14.67 -11.76
N ASN A 218 -10.06 13.40 -11.41
CA ASN A 218 -10.48 12.84 -10.13
C ASN A 218 -9.55 13.29 -8.98
N ARG A 219 -10.09 13.24 -7.76
CA ARG A 219 -9.27 13.34 -6.54
C ARG A 219 -8.63 11.99 -6.24
N TYR A 220 -7.42 12.00 -5.70
CA TYR A 220 -6.70 10.78 -5.31
C TYR A 220 -6.46 10.72 -3.80
N ALA A 221 -6.21 9.51 -3.33
CA ALA A 221 -5.71 9.22 -1.99
C ALA A 221 -4.66 8.11 -2.02
N ILE A 222 -3.88 8.04 -0.95
CA ILE A 222 -2.97 6.93 -0.68
C ILE A 222 -3.64 5.97 0.30
N ALA A 223 -3.80 4.71 -0.12
CA ALA A 223 -4.44 3.66 0.67
C ALA A 223 -3.46 2.53 1.00
N SER A 224 -3.73 1.81 2.09
CA SER A 224 -2.94 0.66 2.55
C SER A 224 -1.45 0.94 2.71
N CYS A 225 -0.61 0.50 1.76
CA CYS A 225 0.81 0.76 1.80
C CYS A 225 1.12 2.13 1.20
N TYR A 226 1.14 2.22 -0.13
CA TYR A 226 1.38 3.43 -0.90
C TYR A 226 0.49 3.51 -2.15
N ASN A 227 -0.68 2.88 -2.10
CA ASN A 227 -1.51 2.69 -3.30
C ASN A 227 -2.21 4.00 -3.65
N GLY A 228 -1.85 4.62 -4.77
CA GLY A 228 -2.54 5.78 -5.32
C GLY A 228 -3.80 5.35 -6.05
N LEU A 229 -4.97 5.82 -5.61
CA LEU A 229 -6.27 5.46 -6.16
C LEU A 229 -7.27 6.64 -6.07
N CYS A 230 -8.32 6.60 -6.88
CA CYS A 230 -9.38 7.62 -6.87
C CYS A 230 -10.22 7.59 -5.57
N ILE A 231 -10.48 8.77 -5.00
CA ILE A 231 -11.45 8.96 -3.92
C ILE A 231 -12.87 8.81 -4.48
N GLY A 232 -13.73 8.13 -3.72
CA GLY A 232 -15.05 7.69 -4.13
C GLY A 232 -15.02 6.45 -5.03
N GLY A 233 -13.91 5.71 -5.01
CA GLY A 233 -13.68 4.56 -5.88
C GLY A 233 -12.76 3.55 -5.22
N GLY A 234 -11.76 3.09 -5.97
CA GLY A 234 -10.72 2.23 -5.45
C GLY A 234 -10.17 1.25 -6.48
N SER A 235 -9.88 0.03 -6.03
CA SER A 235 -9.34 -1.02 -6.89
C SER A 235 -10.15 -2.29 -6.77
N TYR A 236 -10.58 -2.85 -7.89
CA TYR A 236 -11.31 -4.12 -7.93
C TYR A 236 -10.41 -5.27 -7.45
N THR A 237 -9.17 -5.33 -7.92
CA THR A 237 -8.24 -6.46 -7.73
C THR A 237 -6.78 -5.98 -7.83
N LEU A 238 -5.87 -6.68 -7.15
CA LEU A 238 -4.42 -6.61 -7.33
C LEU A 238 -3.90 -8.03 -7.50
N VAL A 239 -3.54 -8.36 -8.74
CA VAL A 239 -2.78 -9.57 -9.05
C VAL A 239 -1.35 -9.13 -9.33
N ARG A 240 -0.36 -9.94 -8.95
CA ARG A 240 1.05 -9.61 -9.16
C ARG A 240 1.81 -10.71 -9.89
N LEU A 241 2.76 -10.29 -10.72
CA LEU A 241 3.68 -11.13 -11.44
C LEU A 241 5.01 -11.28 -10.68
N ASN A 242 5.44 -12.52 -10.46
CA ASN A 242 6.76 -12.84 -9.91
C ASN A 242 7.80 -12.86 -11.03
N LEU A 243 8.53 -11.76 -11.20
CA LEU A 243 9.50 -11.65 -12.29
C LEU A 243 10.70 -12.60 -12.15
N LYS A 244 11.08 -12.95 -10.91
CA LYS A 244 12.15 -13.91 -10.66
C LYS A 244 11.76 -15.30 -11.18
N ALA A 245 10.60 -15.81 -10.75
CA ALA A 245 10.13 -17.14 -11.16
C ALA A 245 9.89 -17.22 -12.68
N LEU A 246 9.52 -16.10 -13.31
CA LEU A 246 9.40 -16.04 -14.75
C LEU A 246 10.77 -16.05 -15.46
N ALA A 247 11.76 -15.30 -14.94
CA ALA A 247 13.11 -15.26 -15.50
C ALA A 247 13.80 -16.63 -15.49
N GLU A 248 13.56 -17.43 -14.47
CA GLU A 248 14.08 -18.82 -14.35
C GLU A 248 13.58 -19.75 -15.47
N LYS A 249 12.52 -19.35 -16.19
CA LYS A 249 11.96 -20.09 -17.33
C LYS A 249 12.48 -19.62 -18.68
N ALA A 250 13.20 -18.50 -18.73
CA ALA A 250 13.71 -17.93 -19.97
C ALA A 250 15.05 -18.55 -20.37
N SER A 251 15.26 -18.70 -21.68
CA SER A 251 16.54 -19.16 -22.24
C SER A 251 17.48 -17.99 -22.57
N SER A 252 16.95 -16.77 -22.70
CA SER A 252 17.73 -15.55 -22.98
C SER A 252 17.01 -14.26 -22.56
N GLU A 253 17.76 -13.16 -22.46
CA GLU A 253 17.21 -11.80 -22.26
C GLU A 253 16.18 -11.42 -23.35
N GLU A 254 16.45 -11.79 -24.60
CA GLU A 254 15.62 -11.41 -25.75
C GLU A 254 14.28 -12.14 -25.75
N GLU A 255 14.31 -13.47 -25.53
CA GLU A 255 13.11 -14.29 -25.36
C GLU A 255 12.27 -13.80 -24.17
N PHE A 256 12.92 -13.48 -23.05
CA PHE A 256 12.22 -12.99 -21.85
C PHE A 256 11.41 -11.73 -22.17
N ILE A 257 12.05 -10.71 -22.74
CA ILE A 257 11.43 -9.40 -22.97
C ILE A 257 10.40 -9.43 -24.08
N ASN A 258 10.67 -10.15 -25.18
CA ASN A 258 9.86 -10.05 -26.38
C ASN A 258 8.73 -11.08 -26.43
N ASP A 259 8.90 -12.24 -25.80
CA ASP A 259 7.97 -13.37 -25.93
C ASP A 259 7.36 -13.76 -24.58
N LEU A 260 8.19 -14.18 -23.62
CA LEU A 260 7.72 -14.80 -22.38
C LEU A 260 6.99 -13.80 -21.46
N LEU A 261 7.56 -12.61 -21.26
CA LEU A 261 6.97 -11.58 -20.40
C LEU A 261 5.63 -11.09 -20.97
N PRO A 262 5.50 -10.65 -22.24
CA PRO A 262 4.21 -10.22 -22.79
C PRO A 262 3.15 -11.32 -22.76
N ALA A 263 3.50 -12.56 -23.13
CA ALA A 263 2.55 -13.67 -23.13
C ALA A 263 2.04 -14.00 -21.71
N THR A 264 2.90 -13.94 -20.70
CA THR A 264 2.52 -14.17 -19.30
C THR A 264 1.68 -13.03 -18.75
N MET A 265 1.98 -11.79 -19.14
CA MET A 265 1.19 -10.62 -18.75
C MET A 265 -0.22 -10.66 -19.31
N GLU A 266 -0.39 -11.10 -20.56
CA GLU A 266 -1.70 -11.28 -21.19
C GLU A 266 -2.56 -12.30 -20.43
N LYS A 267 -1.94 -13.40 -19.98
CA LYS A 267 -2.57 -14.41 -19.12
C LYS A 267 -2.95 -13.87 -17.74
N MET A 268 -2.10 -13.05 -17.13
CA MET A 268 -2.43 -12.41 -15.85
C MET A 268 -3.58 -11.40 -16.00
N ALA A 269 -3.58 -10.64 -17.09
CA ALA A 269 -4.62 -9.65 -17.34
C ALA A 269 -5.98 -10.28 -17.68
N SER A 270 -6.03 -11.41 -18.40
CA SER A 270 -7.29 -12.16 -18.60
C SER A 270 -7.85 -12.69 -17.28
N TYR A 271 -6.99 -13.11 -16.36
CA TYR A 271 -7.41 -13.49 -15.02
C TYR A 271 -7.98 -12.30 -14.22
N MET A 272 -7.34 -11.13 -14.32
CA MET A 272 -7.87 -9.90 -13.71
C MET A 272 -9.23 -9.51 -14.31
N ASP A 273 -9.42 -9.64 -15.62
CA ASP A 273 -10.70 -9.38 -16.28
C ASP A 273 -11.82 -10.26 -15.70
N GLU A 274 -11.58 -11.57 -15.54
CA GLU A 274 -12.59 -12.47 -14.96
C GLU A 274 -12.94 -12.11 -13.50
N ARG A 275 -11.95 -11.69 -12.70
CA ARG A 275 -12.19 -11.23 -11.33
C ARG A 275 -13.08 -9.98 -11.31
N ILE A 276 -12.81 -9.02 -12.20
CA ILE A 276 -13.58 -7.78 -12.32
C ILE A 276 -15.00 -8.09 -12.83
N ARG A 277 -15.11 -8.91 -13.87
CA ARG A 277 -16.38 -9.34 -14.47
C ARG A 277 -17.29 -9.95 -13.40
N PHE A 278 -16.82 -10.94 -12.66
CA PHE A 278 -17.62 -11.56 -11.59
C PHE A 278 -18.04 -10.55 -10.51
N LEU A 279 -17.10 -9.72 -10.04
CA LEU A 279 -17.39 -8.72 -9.02
C LEU A 279 -18.43 -7.70 -9.47
N VAL A 280 -18.35 -7.22 -10.71
CA VAL A 280 -19.23 -6.18 -11.24
C VAL A 280 -20.58 -6.74 -11.70
N GLU A 281 -20.60 -7.91 -12.35
CA GLU A 281 -21.80 -8.43 -13.02
C GLU A 281 -22.58 -9.45 -12.18
N GLU A 282 -21.93 -10.17 -11.26
CA GLU A 282 -22.54 -11.32 -10.57
C GLU A 282 -22.60 -11.19 -9.05
N SER A 283 -21.61 -10.54 -8.41
CA SER A 283 -21.53 -10.51 -6.94
C SER A 283 -22.62 -9.67 -6.25
N GLY A 284 -23.24 -8.74 -6.97
CA GLY A 284 -24.24 -7.80 -6.44
C GLY A 284 -23.68 -6.71 -5.52
N PHE A 285 -22.35 -6.56 -5.40
CA PHE A 285 -21.73 -5.55 -4.53
C PHE A 285 -22.19 -4.13 -4.87
N PHE A 286 -22.14 -3.75 -6.15
CA PHE A 286 -22.44 -2.38 -6.57
C PHE A 286 -23.94 -2.05 -6.57
N ASP A 287 -24.81 -3.06 -6.57
CA ASP A 287 -26.28 -2.87 -6.54
C ASP A 287 -26.80 -2.73 -5.11
N SER A 288 -26.22 -3.48 -4.17
CA SER A 288 -26.77 -3.64 -2.83
C SER A 288 -26.15 -2.70 -1.79
N ASN A 289 -24.89 -2.32 -1.95
CA ASN A 289 -24.11 -1.63 -0.93
C ASN A 289 -24.54 -0.17 -0.73
N PHE A 290 -24.79 0.22 0.53
CA PHE A 290 -25.25 1.58 0.86
C PHE A 290 -24.24 2.67 0.50
N LEU A 291 -22.93 2.37 0.50
CA LEU A 291 -21.90 3.32 0.06
C LEU A 291 -22.12 3.75 -1.39
N VAL A 292 -22.63 2.85 -2.25
CA VAL A 292 -23.01 3.18 -3.63
C VAL A 292 -24.30 3.99 -3.65
N LYS A 293 -25.32 3.54 -2.90
CA LYS A 293 -26.65 4.19 -2.86
C LYS A 293 -26.60 5.63 -2.35
N GLU A 294 -25.74 5.91 -1.38
CA GLU A 294 -25.50 7.26 -0.83
C GLU A 294 -24.45 8.04 -1.65
N GLY A 295 -23.90 7.43 -2.72
CA GLY A 295 -22.94 8.03 -3.62
C GLY A 295 -21.61 8.39 -2.96
N LEU A 296 -21.23 7.67 -1.89
CA LEU A 296 -19.90 7.76 -1.26
C LEU A 296 -18.86 7.01 -2.08
N ILE A 297 -19.27 6.01 -2.87
CA ILE A 297 -18.45 5.38 -3.90
C ILE A 297 -19.23 5.26 -5.21
N SER A 298 -18.51 5.16 -6.33
CA SER A 298 -19.07 4.95 -7.66
C SER A 298 -18.22 3.96 -8.44
N ARG A 299 -18.84 2.97 -9.10
CA ARG A 299 -18.17 1.96 -9.93
C ARG A 299 -17.20 2.59 -10.94
N ASN A 300 -17.59 3.69 -11.58
CA ASN A 300 -16.80 4.36 -12.61
C ASN A 300 -15.49 5.00 -12.07
N LYS A 301 -15.32 5.05 -10.74
CA LYS A 301 -14.09 5.52 -10.07
C LYS A 301 -13.17 4.38 -9.63
N PHE A 302 -13.50 3.13 -9.97
CA PHE A 302 -12.63 1.99 -9.72
C PHE A 302 -11.71 1.71 -10.91
N THR A 303 -10.56 1.11 -10.62
CA THR A 303 -9.59 0.58 -11.58
C THR A 303 -9.06 -0.77 -11.07
N ALA A 304 -8.01 -1.32 -11.67
CA ALA A 304 -7.31 -2.50 -11.17
C ALA A 304 -5.80 -2.30 -11.21
N MET A 305 -5.11 -2.89 -10.23
CA MET A 305 -3.65 -2.76 -10.12
C MET A 305 -2.98 -3.99 -10.73
N PHE A 306 -2.14 -3.78 -11.73
CA PHE A 306 -1.30 -4.81 -12.34
C PHE A 306 0.04 -4.85 -11.61
N GLY A 307 0.15 -5.75 -10.65
CA GLY A 307 1.29 -5.86 -9.74
C GLY A 307 2.51 -6.55 -10.34
N MET A 308 3.68 -6.22 -9.82
CA MET A 308 4.92 -6.96 -10.06
C MET A 308 5.86 -6.90 -8.84
N PHE A 309 6.76 -7.87 -8.73
CA PHE A 309 7.84 -7.89 -7.75
C PHE A 309 9.02 -8.73 -8.23
N GLY A 310 10.16 -8.59 -7.56
CA GLY A 310 11.37 -9.36 -7.85
C GLY A 310 12.14 -8.88 -9.08
N LEU A 311 12.12 -7.58 -9.39
CA LEU A 311 12.87 -7.04 -10.54
C LEU A 311 14.37 -7.27 -10.41
N ALA A 312 14.94 -7.01 -9.23
CA ALA A 312 16.37 -7.16 -9.00
C ALA A 312 16.81 -8.60 -9.28
N GLU A 313 16.08 -9.58 -8.78
CA GLU A 313 16.40 -11.00 -9.01
C GLU A 313 16.14 -11.42 -10.45
N CYS A 314 15.10 -10.91 -11.10
CA CYS A 314 14.86 -11.11 -12.53
C CYS A 314 16.08 -10.66 -13.36
N VAL A 315 16.54 -9.43 -13.17
CA VAL A 315 17.70 -8.85 -13.86
C VAL A 315 18.96 -9.66 -13.56
N ASN A 316 19.22 -9.96 -12.29
CA ASN A 316 20.41 -10.68 -11.88
C ASN A 316 20.45 -12.10 -12.47
N THR A 317 19.31 -12.79 -12.52
CA THR A 317 19.19 -14.12 -13.14
C THR A 317 19.46 -14.06 -14.64
N LEU A 318 18.85 -13.12 -15.37
CA LEU A 318 19.04 -13.00 -16.82
C LEU A 318 20.48 -12.66 -17.21
N LEU A 319 21.19 -11.92 -16.36
CA LEU A 319 22.60 -11.55 -16.59
C LEU A 319 23.61 -12.56 -16.03
N GLY A 320 23.18 -13.55 -15.26
CA GLY A 320 24.10 -14.41 -14.50
C GLY A 320 24.97 -13.61 -13.51
N ALA A 321 24.41 -12.56 -12.91
CA ALA A 321 25.14 -11.62 -12.06
C ALA A 321 25.27 -12.13 -10.61
N GLU A 322 26.37 -12.83 -10.33
CA GLU A 322 26.71 -13.30 -8.99
C GLU A 322 27.45 -12.23 -8.17
N ASP A 323 28.37 -11.49 -8.79
CA ASP A 323 29.17 -10.45 -8.14
C ASP A 323 28.37 -9.16 -7.89
N LEU A 324 28.53 -8.52 -6.73
CA LEU A 324 27.82 -7.29 -6.37
C LEU A 324 27.95 -6.19 -7.44
N GLY A 325 29.15 -5.93 -7.96
CA GLY A 325 29.40 -4.90 -8.98
C GLY A 325 28.77 -5.17 -10.37
N LYS A 326 28.14 -6.33 -10.55
CA LYS A 326 27.41 -6.70 -11.78
C LYS A 326 25.89 -6.74 -11.57
N ARG A 327 25.41 -6.58 -10.34
CA ARG A 327 24.00 -6.73 -9.97
C ARG A 327 23.21 -5.43 -10.15
N PHE A 328 21.90 -5.59 -10.24
CA PHE A 328 20.93 -4.50 -10.21
C PHE A 328 21.16 -3.57 -9.00
N GLY A 329 21.16 -2.27 -9.22
CA GLY A 329 21.49 -1.24 -8.22
C GLY A 329 22.98 -0.87 -8.12
N HIS A 330 23.87 -1.63 -8.79
CA HIS A 330 25.33 -1.40 -8.77
C HIS A 330 25.96 -1.33 -10.15
N ASN A 331 25.23 -1.79 -11.18
CA ASN A 331 25.76 -1.91 -12.52
C ASN A 331 24.81 -1.28 -13.53
N LYS A 332 25.34 -0.34 -14.32
CA LYS A 332 24.57 0.37 -15.34
C LYS A 332 23.86 -0.56 -16.34
N LYS A 333 24.50 -1.64 -16.80
CA LYS A 333 23.88 -2.60 -17.73
C LYS A 333 22.73 -3.35 -17.06
N ALA A 334 22.86 -3.68 -15.78
CA ALA A 334 21.79 -4.32 -15.01
C ALA A 334 20.60 -3.38 -14.81
N ASP A 335 20.86 -2.12 -14.45
CA ASP A 335 19.81 -1.11 -14.29
C ASP A 335 19.10 -0.82 -15.62
N GLU A 336 19.85 -0.69 -16.73
CA GLU A 336 19.31 -0.53 -18.08
C GLU A 336 18.43 -1.72 -18.50
N LEU A 337 18.81 -2.95 -18.15
CA LEU A 337 17.98 -4.13 -18.40
C LEU A 337 16.69 -4.08 -17.58
N GLY A 338 16.78 -3.74 -16.29
CA GLY A 338 15.62 -3.57 -15.43
C GLY A 338 14.65 -2.52 -15.99
N LEU A 339 15.17 -1.40 -16.46
CA LEU A 339 14.38 -0.33 -17.07
C LEU A 339 13.69 -0.81 -18.35
N ARG A 340 14.39 -1.54 -19.23
CA ARG A 340 13.79 -2.13 -20.44
C ARG A 340 12.65 -3.10 -20.13
N ILE A 341 12.79 -3.91 -19.08
CA ILE A 341 11.74 -4.83 -18.62
C ILE A 341 10.51 -4.02 -18.17
N ILE A 342 10.69 -3.01 -17.31
CA ILE A 342 9.58 -2.18 -16.82
C ILE A 342 8.92 -1.38 -17.94
N GLN A 343 9.69 -0.83 -18.89
CA GLN A 343 9.16 -0.17 -20.08
C GLN A 343 8.27 -1.11 -20.89
N LYS A 344 8.75 -2.33 -21.15
CA LYS A 344 7.96 -3.35 -21.84
C LYS A 344 6.66 -3.68 -21.10
N MET A 345 6.72 -3.83 -19.77
CA MET A 345 5.52 -4.07 -18.97
C MET A 345 4.54 -2.90 -19.08
N TYR A 346 5.03 -1.68 -18.95
CA TYR A 346 4.20 -0.48 -19.07
C TYR A 346 3.53 -0.38 -20.44
N GLU A 347 4.25 -0.67 -21.53
CA GLU A 347 3.67 -0.72 -22.88
C GLU A 347 2.58 -1.78 -23.02
N VAL A 348 2.78 -2.99 -22.48
CA VAL A 348 1.80 -4.07 -22.57
C VAL A 348 0.53 -3.73 -21.78
N VAL A 349 0.68 -3.22 -20.55
CA VAL A 349 -0.46 -2.81 -19.72
C VAL A 349 -1.28 -1.71 -20.38
N ASN A 350 -0.63 -0.68 -20.93
CA ASN A 350 -1.32 0.45 -21.56
C ASN A 350 -1.87 0.15 -22.97
N LYS A 351 -1.53 -0.99 -23.58
CA LYS A 351 -2.16 -1.43 -24.84
C LYS A 351 -3.49 -2.13 -24.64
N ARG A 352 -3.71 -2.71 -23.45
CA ARG A 352 -4.95 -3.41 -23.10
C ARG A 352 -5.96 -2.43 -22.51
N THR A 353 -7.23 -2.66 -22.79
CA THR A 353 -8.34 -1.97 -22.14
C THR A 353 -9.29 -2.94 -21.46
N ASN A 354 -9.93 -2.48 -20.38
CA ASN A 354 -11.01 -3.13 -19.66
C ASN A 354 -12.15 -2.09 -19.48
N PRO A 355 -13.40 -2.43 -19.85
CA PRO A 355 -14.51 -1.47 -19.87
C PRO A 355 -14.92 -0.95 -18.48
N TYR A 356 -14.51 -1.62 -17.40
CA TYR A 356 -14.85 -1.26 -16.03
C TYR A 356 -13.79 -0.40 -15.33
N CYS A 357 -12.67 -0.10 -16.00
CA CYS A 357 -11.59 0.72 -15.46
C CYS A 357 -11.66 2.18 -15.97
N GLU A 358 -12.86 2.77 -16.00
CA GLU A 358 -13.08 4.12 -16.56
C GLU A 358 -12.26 5.21 -15.85
N ALA A 359 -11.97 5.02 -14.55
CA ALA A 359 -11.16 5.93 -13.75
C ALA A 359 -9.72 6.10 -14.25
N ALA A 360 -9.24 5.15 -15.06
CA ALA A 360 -7.91 5.11 -15.65
C ALA A 360 -8.01 4.97 -17.17
N GLU A 361 -9.05 5.55 -17.78
CA GLU A 361 -9.28 5.56 -19.24
C GLU A 361 -9.36 4.15 -19.85
N GLY A 362 -9.85 3.19 -19.07
CA GLY A 362 -9.95 1.79 -19.45
C GLY A 362 -8.69 0.97 -19.21
N HIS A 363 -7.62 1.55 -18.67
CA HIS A 363 -6.36 0.82 -18.44
C HIS A 363 -6.25 0.30 -17.00
N PHE A 364 -5.53 -0.81 -16.86
CA PHE A 364 -4.99 -1.20 -15.56
C PHE A 364 -3.82 -0.29 -15.20
N LEU A 365 -3.57 -0.13 -13.91
CA LEU A 365 -2.44 0.67 -13.43
C LEU A 365 -1.30 -0.25 -12.99
N LEU A 366 -0.11 -0.07 -13.58
CA LEU A 366 1.06 -0.81 -13.14
C LEU A 366 1.38 -0.47 -11.67
N HIS A 367 1.72 -1.49 -10.89
CA HIS A 367 1.95 -1.41 -9.45
C HIS A 367 3.21 -2.17 -9.03
N ALA A 368 4.13 -1.51 -8.33
CA ALA A 368 5.29 -2.17 -7.73
C ALA A 368 4.85 -2.73 -6.38
N GLN A 369 4.67 -4.04 -6.25
CA GLN A 369 4.08 -4.64 -5.06
C GLN A 369 5.12 -4.79 -3.93
N VAL A 370 4.69 -4.47 -2.70
CA VAL A 370 5.55 -4.39 -1.51
C VAL A 370 6.09 -5.73 -0.97
N GLY A 371 5.87 -6.86 -1.62
CA GLY A 371 6.17 -8.18 -1.07
C GLY A 371 5.19 -8.63 0.02
N ILE A 372 5.18 -9.92 0.31
CA ILE A 372 4.40 -10.57 1.37
C ILE A 372 5.27 -11.57 2.15
N GLU A 373 4.74 -12.10 3.24
CA GLU A 373 5.46 -12.99 4.17
C GLU A 373 5.92 -14.31 3.55
N THR A 374 5.28 -14.77 2.47
CA THR A 374 5.63 -16.01 1.77
C THR A 374 6.65 -15.82 0.67
N ASP A 375 7.02 -14.57 0.34
CA ASP A 375 8.05 -14.28 -0.65
C ASP A 375 9.44 -14.70 -0.13
N LYS A 376 10.21 -15.39 -0.98
CA LYS A 376 11.52 -15.93 -0.61
C LYS A 376 12.59 -15.57 -1.63
N GLY A 377 13.64 -14.92 -1.14
CA GLY A 377 14.78 -14.53 -1.97
C GLY A 377 14.35 -13.69 -3.17
N THR A 378 13.42 -12.76 -2.95
CA THR A 378 12.96 -11.74 -3.89
C THR A 378 12.88 -10.40 -3.19
N SER A 379 13.09 -9.35 -3.97
CA SER A 379 13.00 -7.96 -3.51
C SER A 379 11.63 -7.36 -3.89
N PRO A 380 11.02 -6.53 -3.01
CA PRO A 380 9.74 -5.87 -3.32
C PRO A 380 9.83 -4.97 -4.57
N GLY A 381 8.85 -5.11 -5.48
CA GLY A 381 8.73 -4.25 -6.66
C GLY A 381 10.03 -4.12 -7.46
N CYS A 382 10.51 -2.87 -7.55
CA CYS A 382 11.76 -2.49 -8.23
C CYS A 382 12.91 -2.15 -7.26
N ARG A 383 12.80 -2.50 -5.98
CA ARG A 383 13.81 -2.12 -4.98
C ARG A 383 15.12 -2.89 -5.18
N ILE A 384 16.22 -2.23 -4.84
CA ILE A 384 17.52 -2.87 -4.66
C ILE A 384 17.42 -3.89 -3.50
N PRO A 385 18.06 -5.07 -3.61
CA PRO A 385 18.00 -6.07 -2.54
C PRO A 385 18.48 -5.54 -1.20
N ILE A 386 17.78 -5.96 -0.14
CA ILE A 386 18.08 -5.52 1.22
C ILE A 386 19.45 -6.05 1.65
N GLY A 387 20.30 -5.15 2.16
CA GLY A 387 21.69 -5.41 2.51
C GLY A 387 22.66 -5.18 1.35
N GLU A 388 22.15 -4.98 0.13
CA GLU A 388 22.94 -4.62 -1.05
C GLU A 388 22.78 -3.12 -1.39
N GLU A 389 22.12 -2.29 -0.59
CA GLU A 389 21.83 -0.92 -1.02
C GLU A 389 23.12 -0.05 -1.17
N PRO A 390 23.29 0.70 -2.27
CA PRO A 390 24.44 1.60 -2.49
C PRO A 390 24.39 2.82 -1.57
N GLU A 391 25.26 3.80 -1.77
CA GLU A 391 25.18 5.05 -1.01
C GLU A 391 23.86 5.79 -1.29
N LEU A 392 23.40 6.61 -0.34
CA LEU A 392 22.04 7.15 -0.39
C LEU A 392 21.74 7.89 -1.69
N HIS A 393 22.65 8.76 -2.14
CA HIS A 393 22.45 9.54 -3.37
C HIS A 393 22.37 8.66 -4.62
N GLU A 394 23.21 7.62 -4.74
CA GLU A 394 23.17 6.65 -5.84
C GLU A 394 21.86 5.87 -5.83
N HIS A 395 21.43 5.42 -4.64
CA HIS A 395 20.17 4.71 -4.48
C HIS A 395 18.98 5.56 -4.92
N LEU A 396 18.93 6.84 -4.51
CA LEU A 396 17.82 7.73 -4.88
C LEU A 396 17.75 7.94 -6.40
N ILE A 397 18.90 8.15 -7.05
CA ILE A 397 18.96 8.32 -8.51
C ILE A 397 18.51 7.05 -9.22
N GLN A 398 19.03 5.89 -8.80
CA GLN A 398 18.69 4.60 -9.40
C GLN A 398 17.20 4.27 -9.24
N SER A 399 16.65 4.40 -8.02
CA SER A 399 15.24 4.13 -7.76
C SER A 399 14.34 5.05 -8.58
N ALA A 400 14.66 6.35 -8.67
CA ALA A 400 13.80 7.34 -9.31
C ALA A 400 13.47 7.02 -10.78
N GLU A 401 14.37 6.37 -11.52
CA GLU A 401 14.16 6.02 -12.94
C GLU A 401 12.91 5.15 -13.17
N PHE A 402 12.55 4.33 -12.18
CA PHE A 402 11.41 3.42 -12.25
C PHE A 402 10.08 4.07 -11.88
N HIS A 403 10.08 5.14 -11.07
CA HIS A 403 8.86 5.57 -10.36
C HIS A 403 7.73 6.07 -11.27
N LYS A 404 8.07 6.67 -12.41
CA LYS A 404 7.12 7.19 -13.40
C LYS A 404 6.24 6.11 -14.04
N TYR A 405 6.66 4.85 -14.02
CA TYR A 405 5.90 3.76 -14.65
C TYR A 405 4.79 3.19 -13.76
N PHE A 406 4.76 3.55 -12.46
CA PHE A 406 3.86 2.94 -11.47
C PHE A 406 2.90 3.97 -10.87
N PRO A 407 1.90 4.47 -11.63
CA PRO A 407 0.95 5.48 -11.16
C PRO A 407 0.17 5.03 -9.92
N SER A 408 -0.13 3.73 -9.81
CA SER A 408 -0.84 3.18 -8.66
C SER A 408 0.04 2.91 -7.44
N GLY A 409 1.36 3.05 -7.54
CA GLY A 409 2.24 2.97 -6.36
C GLY A 409 3.58 2.27 -6.57
N ILE A 410 4.61 2.92 -6.06
CA ILE A 410 6.00 2.48 -5.91
C ILE A 410 6.65 3.38 -4.88
N GLY A 411 7.54 2.84 -4.04
CA GLY A 411 8.22 3.63 -3.03
C GLY A 411 9.34 2.88 -2.33
N ASP A 412 10.23 3.65 -1.73
CA ASP A 412 11.41 3.16 -1.03
C ASP A 412 11.41 3.52 0.45
N ILE A 413 12.25 2.80 1.21
CA ILE A 413 12.31 2.86 2.66
C ILE A 413 13.76 3.14 3.08
N PHE A 414 13.95 4.24 3.79
CA PHE A 414 15.27 4.72 4.20
C PHE A 414 15.34 4.83 5.73
N PRO A 415 15.93 3.83 6.42
CA PRO A 415 16.22 3.95 7.84
C PRO A 415 17.38 4.92 8.06
N PHE A 416 17.27 5.83 9.02
CA PHE A 416 18.32 6.80 9.36
C PHE A 416 18.96 6.51 10.72
N GLN A 417 20.21 6.94 10.90
CA GLN A 417 20.85 6.92 12.22
C GLN A 417 20.12 7.83 13.21
N ILE A 418 20.23 7.50 14.50
CA ILE A 418 19.57 8.23 15.60
C ILE A 418 19.95 9.73 15.58
N THR A 419 21.19 10.04 15.16
CA THR A 419 21.69 11.42 15.04
C THR A 419 20.88 12.28 14.09
N ALA A 420 20.19 11.69 13.11
CA ALA A 420 19.35 12.43 12.17
C ALA A 420 18.18 13.15 12.84
N LYS A 421 17.77 12.72 14.06
CA LYS A 421 16.79 13.44 14.89
C LYS A 421 17.22 14.86 15.28
N LYS A 422 18.52 15.17 15.18
CA LYS A 422 19.06 16.51 15.49
C LYS A 422 19.05 17.46 14.29
N ASN A 423 18.77 16.97 13.08
CA ASN A 423 18.77 17.75 11.85
C ASN A 423 17.70 17.24 10.87
N PRO A 424 16.40 17.31 11.24
CA PRO A 424 15.30 16.90 10.37
C PRO A 424 15.23 17.70 9.06
N GLU A 425 15.74 18.94 9.03
CA GLU A 425 15.83 19.78 7.84
C GLU A 425 16.67 19.14 6.75
N ALA A 426 17.81 18.53 7.09
CA ALA A 426 18.65 17.82 6.12
C ALA A 426 17.93 16.62 5.49
N ILE A 427 17.06 15.94 6.23
CA ILE A 427 16.23 14.86 5.67
C ILE A 427 15.15 15.44 4.74
N LEU A 428 14.57 16.58 5.08
CA LEU A 428 13.64 17.28 4.18
C LEU A 428 14.32 17.65 2.86
N ASP A 429 15.56 18.13 2.90
CA ASP A 429 16.34 18.41 1.67
C ASP A 429 16.57 17.16 0.82
N ILE A 430 16.82 16.01 1.46
CA ILE A 430 16.92 14.72 0.77
C ILE A 430 15.59 14.35 0.10
N ILE A 431 14.46 14.53 0.78
CA ILE A 431 13.11 14.25 0.24
C ILE A 431 12.83 15.16 -0.96
N LYS A 432 13.12 16.47 -0.83
CA LYS A 432 12.99 17.44 -1.93
C LYS A 432 13.86 17.03 -3.13
N GLY A 433 15.11 16.64 -2.87
CA GLY A 433 16.02 16.13 -3.90
C GLY A 433 15.47 14.89 -4.59
N ALA A 434 15.00 13.90 -3.82
CA ALA A 434 14.39 12.67 -4.33
C ALA A 434 13.18 12.94 -5.23
N PHE A 435 12.28 13.82 -4.82
CA PHE A 435 11.10 14.19 -5.62
C PHE A 435 11.46 14.96 -6.87
N ASN A 436 12.48 15.83 -6.81
CA ASN A 436 13.02 16.51 -7.99
C ASN A 436 13.67 15.54 -8.99
N GLN A 437 14.20 14.40 -8.53
CA GLN A 437 14.68 13.31 -9.40
C GLN A 437 13.55 12.44 -9.97
N GLY A 438 12.29 12.65 -9.55
CA GLY A 438 11.14 11.89 -10.04
C GLY A 438 10.67 10.76 -9.13
N MET A 439 11.15 10.69 -7.88
CA MET A 439 10.56 9.77 -6.91
C MET A 439 9.13 10.18 -6.54
N ARG A 440 8.26 9.17 -6.48
CA ARG A 440 6.85 9.28 -6.11
C ARG A 440 6.58 9.20 -4.60
N TYR A 441 7.32 8.34 -3.89
CA TYR A 441 6.99 7.99 -2.51
C TYR A 441 8.25 7.67 -1.72
N PHE A 442 8.40 8.33 -0.57
CA PHE A 442 9.58 8.25 0.29
C PHE A 442 9.16 7.92 1.72
N SER A 443 9.71 6.84 2.29
CA SER A 443 9.45 6.46 3.67
C SER A 443 10.73 6.47 4.49
N LEU A 444 10.63 6.92 5.74
CA LEU A 444 11.78 6.96 6.65
C LEU A 444 11.40 6.62 8.08
N TYR A 445 12.41 6.25 8.86
CA TYR A 445 12.33 6.10 10.31
C TYR A 445 13.73 6.11 10.91
N ALA A 446 13.87 6.43 12.21
CA ALA A 446 15.14 6.28 12.88
C ALA A 446 15.38 4.82 13.28
N SER A 447 16.64 4.38 13.22
CA SER A 447 17.05 3.00 13.55
C SER A 447 16.62 2.50 14.93
N ASP A 448 16.47 3.40 15.90
CA ASP A 448 15.97 3.13 17.26
C ASP A 448 14.44 3.12 17.41
N SER A 449 13.69 3.43 16.35
CA SER A 449 12.22 3.41 16.38
C SER A 449 11.68 1.99 16.68
N ASP A 450 10.71 1.90 17.59
CA ASP A 450 9.96 0.65 17.85
C ASP A 450 8.98 0.37 16.72
N VAL A 451 8.31 1.40 16.20
CA VAL A 451 7.48 1.28 15.00
C VAL A 451 8.39 1.27 13.78
N ILE A 452 8.31 0.21 12.97
CA ILE A 452 9.12 0.05 11.77
C ILE A 452 8.27 -0.28 10.56
N ARG A 453 8.80 0.06 9.38
CA ARG A 453 8.20 -0.30 8.10
C ARG A 453 8.78 -1.62 7.60
N ILE A 454 7.94 -2.64 7.49
CA ILE A 454 8.36 -3.98 7.05
C ILE A 454 8.66 -3.96 5.57
N THR A 455 7.66 -3.76 4.73
CA THR A 455 7.86 -3.57 3.29
C THR A 455 6.92 -2.54 2.67
N GLY A 456 5.87 -2.18 3.39
CA GLY A 456 4.88 -1.17 3.00
C GLY A 456 3.99 -0.77 4.18
N TYR A 457 3.73 -1.70 5.09
CA TYR A 457 2.97 -1.51 6.32
C TYR A 457 3.87 -1.40 7.57
N LEU A 458 3.28 -0.99 8.69
CA LEU A 458 3.95 -0.74 9.96
C LEU A 458 3.67 -1.84 10.98
N VAL A 459 4.67 -2.19 11.77
CA VAL A 459 4.57 -3.06 12.96
C VAL A 459 5.47 -2.53 14.07
N LYS A 460 5.23 -2.96 15.30
CA LYS A 460 6.15 -2.73 16.42
C LYS A 460 7.16 -3.86 16.55
N LYS A 461 8.44 -3.53 16.73
CA LYS A 461 9.49 -4.52 17.07
C LYS A 461 9.13 -5.26 18.35
N SER A 462 8.65 -4.53 19.37
CA SER A 462 8.21 -5.11 20.63
C SER A 462 7.07 -6.13 20.49
N ASP A 463 6.17 -5.94 19.52
CA ASP A 463 5.09 -6.92 19.25
C ASP A 463 5.60 -8.11 18.41
N LEU A 464 6.54 -7.90 17.49
CA LEU A 464 7.23 -9.01 16.81
C LEU A 464 7.92 -9.94 17.82
N GLU A 465 8.61 -9.37 18.81
CA GLU A 465 9.30 -10.14 19.87
C GLU A 465 8.31 -10.92 20.74
N LYS A 466 7.16 -10.34 21.11
CA LYS A 466 6.09 -11.05 21.84
C LYS A 466 5.57 -12.25 21.04
N LEU A 467 5.26 -12.02 19.77
CA LEU A 467 4.74 -13.08 18.90
C LEU A 467 5.77 -14.21 18.72
N ASP A 468 7.05 -13.87 18.59
CA ASP A 468 8.13 -14.88 18.46
C ASP A 468 8.29 -15.72 19.74
N ARG A 469 7.97 -15.16 20.92
CA ARG A 469 7.87 -15.91 22.18
C ARG A 469 6.58 -16.73 22.33
N GLY A 470 5.68 -16.69 21.34
CA GLY A 470 4.41 -17.43 21.34
C GLY A 470 3.27 -16.72 22.09
N GLU A 471 3.44 -15.46 22.44
CA GLU A 471 2.38 -14.63 23.04
C GLU A 471 1.46 -14.10 21.94
N ALA A 472 0.14 -14.03 22.22
CA ALA A 472 -0.81 -13.44 21.29
C ALA A 472 -0.63 -11.92 21.20
N VAL A 473 -0.72 -11.39 19.98
CA VAL A 473 -0.66 -9.95 19.69
C VAL A 473 -1.97 -9.49 19.06
N LEU A 474 -2.31 -8.22 19.27
CA LEU A 474 -3.57 -7.65 18.81
C LEU A 474 -3.63 -7.53 17.27
N GLN A 475 -2.56 -7.01 16.67
CA GLN A 475 -2.48 -6.72 15.24
C GLN A 475 -2.16 -8.00 14.46
N ASP A 476 -2.97 -8.33 13.45
CA ASP A 476 -2.79 -9.55 12.64
C ASP A 476 -1.56 -9.48 11.73
N THR A 477 -1.25 -8.30 11.22
CA THR A 477 -0.09 -7.99 10.37
C THR A 477 1.25 -8.21 11.06
N VAL A 478 1.30 -8.35 12.39
CA VAL A 478 2.54 -8.71 13.11
C VAL A 478 3.01 -10.11 12.70
N ALA A 479 2.08 -11.04 12.41
CA ALA A 479 2.44 -12.36 11.88
C ALA A 479 3.06 -12.27 10.49
N LEU A 480 2.49 -11.42 9.62
CA LEU A 480 3.06 -11.13 8.29
C LEU A 480 4.46 -10.50 8.44
N GLY A 481 4.59 -9.58 9.40
CA GLY A 481 5.84 -8.89 9.71
C GLY A 481 6.93 -9.85 10.13
N LEU A 482 6.61 -10.80 11.03
CA LEU A 482 7.56 -11.81 11.50
C LEU A 482 8.01 -12.74 10.36
N GLY A 483 7.09 -13.11 9.45
CA GLY A 483 7.44 -13.87 8.26
C GLY A 483 8.39 -13.10 7.34
N ALA A 484 8.13 -11.82 7.07
CA ALA A 484 9.01 -10.96 6.27
C ALA A 484 10.38 -10.72 6.93
N VAL A 485 10.45 -10.62 8.26
CA VAL A 485 11.72 -10.59 9.01
C VAL A 485 12.53 -11.85 8.77
N LYS A 486 11.89 -13.03 8.81
CA LYS A 486 12.55 -14.32 8.64
C LYS A 486 12.93 -14.63 7.20
N ASN A 487 12.13 -14.18 6.22
CA ASN A 487 12.26 -14.58 4.81
C ASN A 487 12.88 -13.51 3.90
N SER A 488 12.83 -12.23 4.29
CA SER A 488 13.15 -11.10 3.40
C SER A 488 14.14 -10.09 4.00
N ARG A 489 14.82 -10.44 5.11
CA ARG A 489 15.91 -9.65 5.72
C ARG A 489 15.54 -8.19 6.04
N VAL A 490 14.25 -7.87 6.29
CA VAL A 490 13.77 -6.48 6.38
C VAL A 490 14.41 -5.63 7.49
N LEU A 491 15.03 -6.26 8.50
CA LEU A 491 15.78 -5.59 9.57
C LEU A 491 17.24 -5.26 9.19
N GLU A 492 17.73 -5.78 8.07
CA GLU A 492 19.11 -5.65 7.61
C GLU A 492 19.31 -4.49 6.60
N ARG A 493 18.28 -3.66 6.40
CA ARG A 493 18.36 -2.48 5.52
C ARG A 493 19.50 -1.55 5.92
N LYS A 494 20.22 -1.04 4.92
CA LYS A 494 21.31 -0.10 5.15
C LYS A 494 20.82 1.18 5.83
N VAL A 495 21.34 1.43 7.03
CA VAL A 495 21.06 2.64 7.82
C VAL A 495 21.84 3.83 7.25
N ARG A 496 21.12 4.92 6.94
CA ARG A 496 21.65 6.13 6.31
C ARG A 496 22.25 7.09 7.35
N LYS A 497 23.36 7.72 6.99
CA LYS A 497 24.05 8.74 7.78
C LYS A 497 23.69 10.12 7.20
N CYS A 498 23.37 11.06 8.08
CA CYS A 498 23.11 12.47 7.76
C CYS A 498 24.09 13.35 8.52
#